data_AF-X0YQR3-F1
#
_entry.id   AF-X0YQR3-F1
#
_cell.length_a   1.000
_cell.length_b   1.000
_cell.length_c   1.000
_cell.angle_alpha   90.00
_cell.angle_beta   90.00
_cell.angle_gamma   90.00
#
_symmetry.space_group_name_H-M   'P 1'
#
loop_
_entity.id
_entity.type
_entity.pdbx_description
1 polymer ?
#
loop_
_entity_poly.entity_id
_entity_poly.type
_entity_poly.pdbx_seq_one_letter_code
_entity_poly.pdbx_strand_id
1 'polypeptide(L)'
;MSKRTITWREFRNLVKKLEQKIIESGKWKSIKDVYGIPRGGQYVALMFSEISKIPLTNEITKSTLVIDDICDSGTTLAKYTDKGLCTATLFFKPHSTIKPHFFVEETKDWVVFPWEQAKSETVEDNVRRILELIGENPNRKGLIDTPKRVAKMYSQLFFGYDKDKKPGITTFP
;
A
#
# COMPACT_ATOMS: atom_id res chain seq x y z
N MET A 1 5.09 10.10 -10.13
CA MET A 1 5.06 9.26 -8.91
C MET A 1 5.67 7.94 -9.28
N SER A 2 6.82 7.57 -8.71
CA SER A 2 7.48 6.33 -9.10
C SER A 2 6.78 5.12 -8.46
N LYS A 3 6.94 3.92 -9.03
CA LYS A 3 6.41 2.68 -8.47
C LYS A 3 7.54 1.88 -7.82
N ARG A 4 7.37 1.48 -6.56
CA ARG A 4 8.31 0.65 -5.80
C ARG A 4 7.66 -0.68 -5.45
N THR A 5 8.18 -1.76 -6.02
CA THR A 5 7.76 -3.12 -5.68
C THR A 5 8.63 -3.64 -4.53
N ILE A 6 7.99 -4.14 -3.47
CA ILE A 6 8.66 -4.70 -2.30
C ILE A 6 8.74 -6.21 -2.41
N THR A 7 9.92 -6.77 -2.19
CA THR A 7 10.15 -8.22 -2.10
C THR A 7 9.86 -8.76 -0.70
N TRP A 8 9.65 -10.07 -0.54
CA TRP A 8 9.49 -10.70 0.79
C TRP A 8 10.67 -10.45 1.73
N ARG A 9 11.90 -10.42 1.18
CA ARG A 9 13.13 -10.12 1.94
C ARG A 9 13.13 -8.68 2.45
N GLU A 10 12.78 -7.72 1.60
CA GLU A 10 12.67 -6.32 2.00
C GLU A 10 11.54 -6.10 2.99
N PHE A 11 10.38 -6.73 2.80
CA PHE A 11 9.27 -6.69 3.74
C PHE A 11 9.72 -7.14 5.14
N ARG A 12 10.40 -8.29 5.27
CA ARG A 12 10.95 -8.75 6.56
C ARG A 12 11.90 -7.71 7.17
N ASN A 13 12.76 -7.09 6.36
CA ASN A 13 13.69 -6.07 6.83
C ASN A 13 12.99 -4.80 7.30
N LEU A 14 11.91 -4.38 6.63
CA LEU A 14 11.08 -3.25 7.06
C LEU A 14 10.44 -3.53 8.42
N VAL A 15 9.91 -4.73 8.64
CA VAL A 15 9.32 -5.12 9.93
C VAL A 15 10.36 -5.13 11.05
N LYS A 16 11.58 -5.63 10.80
CA LYS A 16 12.70 -5.54 11.78
C LYS A 16 13.04 -4.10 12.14
N LYS A 17 13.11 -3.21 11.16
CA LYS A 17 13.35 -1.78 11.41
C LYS A 17 12.21 -1.14 12.21
N LEU A 18 10.97 -1.55 11.96
CA LEU A 18 9.81 -1.07 12.72
C LEU A 18 9.92 -1.48 14.20
N GLU A 19 10.24 -2.74 14.46
CA GLU A 19 10.51 -3.25 15.81
C GLU A 19 11.59 -2.44 16.53
N GLN A 20 12.75 -2.24 15.89
CA GLN A 20 13.85 -1.45 16.45
C GLN A 20 13.43 -0.03 16.82
N LYS A 21 12.70 0.67 15.92
CA LYS A 21 12.16 2.00 16.19
C LYS A 21 11.23 2.03 17.41
N ILE A 22 10.42 0.99 17.60
CA ILE A 22 9.52 0.89 18.75
C ILE A 22 10.33 0.63 20.04
N ILE A 23 11.34 -0.24 19.99
CA ILE A 23 12.26 -0.49 21.12
C ILE A 23 12.95 0.79 21.55
N GLU A 24 13.56 1.51 20.61
CA GLU A 24 14.30 2.75 20.85
C GLU A 24 13.42 3.87 21.40
N SER A 25 12.12 3.86 21.09
CA SER A 25 11.16 4.83 21.63
C SER A 25 10.85 4.67 23.13
N GLY A 26 11.22 3.54 23.72
CA GLY A 26 10.85 3.17 25.09
C GLY A 26 9.41 2.67 25.27
N LYS A 27 8.54 2.76 24.24
CA LYS A 27 7.16 2.26 24.30
C LYS A 27 7.04 0.74 24.23
N TRP A 28 8.12 0.02 23.92
CA TRP A 28 8.12 -1.44 23.84
C TRP A 28 7.50 -2.12 25.06
N LYS A 29 7.84 -1.66 26.26
CA LYS A 29 7.39 -2.27 27.52
C LYS A 29 5.87 -2.15 27.75
N SER A 30 5.19 -1.23 27.07
CA SER A 30 3.74 -1.06 27.20
C SER A 30 2.94 -1.84 26.16
N ILE A 31 3.60 -2.47 25.19
CA ILE A 31 2.97 -3.28 24.16
C ILE A 31 2.92 -4.73 24.63
N LYS A 32 1.72 -5.30 24.71
CA LYS A 32 1.49 -6.68 25.17
C LYS A 32 1.10 -7.63 24.04
N ASP A 33 0.45 -7.10 23.02
CA ASP A 33 -0.07 -7.83 21.89
C ASP A 33 -0.11 -6.93 20.65
N VAL A 34 -0.25 -7.54 19.48
CA VAL A 34 -0.28 -6.85 18.20
C VAL A 34 -1.52 -7.22 17.41
N TYR A 35 -2.20 -6.21 16.87
CA TYR A 35 -3.36 -6.35 16.01
C TYR A 35 -3.04 -5.79 14.63
N GLY A 36 -3.20 -6.61 13.59
CA GLY A 36 -3.06 -6.17 12.21
C GLY A 36 -4.39 -5.69 11.64
N ILE A 37 -4.44 -4.49 11.05
CA ILE A 37 -5.64 -4.03 10.36
C ILE A 37 -5.87 -4.90 9.12
N PRO A 38 -7.02 -5.58 8.97
CA PRO A 38 -7.27 -6.39 7.77
C PRO A 38 -7.44 -5.50 6.52
N ARG A 39 -6.89 -5.87 5.35
CA ARG A 39 -6.19 -7.13 5.03
C ARG A 39 -4.66 -7.02 5.07
N GLY A 40 -4.07 -5.90 4.65
CA GLY A 40 -2.62 -5.72 4.51
C GLY A 40 -1.87 -5.79 5.85
N GLY A 41 -2.35 -5.06 6.86
CA GLY A 41 -1.80 -5.05 8.21
C GLY A 41 -1.70 -6.43 8.89
N GLN A 42 -2.48 -7.43 8.47
CA GLN A 42 -2.39 -8.80 8.99
C GLN A 42 -1.04 -9.46 8.65
N TYR A 43 -0.52 -9.23 7.44
CA TYR A 43 0.80 -9.73 7.06
C TYR A 43 1.89 -9.10 7.93
N VAL A 44 1.77 -7.80 8.18
CA VAL A 44 2.72 -7.04 9.01
C VAL A 44 2.67 -7.51 10.46
N ALA A 45 1.47 -7.64 11.04
CA ALA A 45 1.29 -8.11 12.40
C ALA A 45 1.82 -9.54 12.60
N LEU A 46 1.56 -10.45 11.66
CA LEU A 46 2.08 -11.82 11.72
C LEU A 46 3.62 -11.83 11.69
N MET A 47 4.23 -11.10 10.74
CA MET A 47 5.69 -11.01 10.65
C MET A 47 6.30 -10.33 11.88
N PHE A 48 5.65 -9.30 12.40
CA PHE A 48 6.08 -8.59 13.60
C PHE A 48 6.01 -9.50 14.83
N SER A 49 4.91 -10.23 15.01
CA SER A 49 4.75 -11.22 16.09
C SER A 49 5.83 -12.29 16.03
N GLU A 50 6.14 -12.80 14.83
CA GLU A 50 7.19 -13.82 14.64
C GLU A 50 8.58 -13.31 15.07
N ILE A 51 8.92 -12.05 14.74
CA ILE A 51 10.22 -11.45 15.06
C ILE A 51 10.29 -11.08 16.55
N SER A 52 9.27 -10.40 17.07
CA SER A 52 9.23 -9.82 18.43
C SER A 52 8.86 -10.79 19.53
N LYS A 53 8.23 -11.91 19.16
CA LYS A 53 7.54 -12.84 20.07
C LYS A 53 6.38 -12.21 20.87
N ILE A 54 5.92 -11.02 20.46
CA ILE A 54 4.68 -10.42 20.96
C ILE A 54 3.48 -11.15 20.31
N PRO A 55 2.51 -11.64 21.08
CA PRO A 55 1.40 -12.42 20.54
C PRO A 55 0.45 -11.59 19.66
N LEU A 56 -0.16 -12.25 18.67
CA LEU A 56 -1.30 -11.71 17.93
C LEU A 56 -2.54 -11.65 18.81
N THR A 57 -3.38 -10.65 18.60
CA THR A 57 -4.69 -10.55 19.23
C THR A 57 -5.78 -10.22 18.21
N ASN A 58 -7.02 -10.60 18.52
CA ASN A 58 -8.22 -10.10 17.85
C ASN A 58 -8.98 -9.09 18.73
N GLU A 59 -8.58 -8.94 19.98
CA GLU A 59 -9.16 -8.01 20.96
C GLU A 59 -8.20 -6.84 21.18
N ILE A 60 -8.67 -5.63 20.89
CA ILE A 60 -7.85 -4.43 20.95
C ILE A 60 -8.01 -3.76 22.32
N THR A 61 -6.89 -3.61 23.02
CA THR A 61 -6.79 -2.94 24.32
C THR A 61 -5.83 -1.75 24.24
N LYS A 62 -5.69 -0.99 25.33
CA LYS A 62 -4.74 0.14 25.40
C LYS A 62 -3.27 -0.28 25.29
N SER A 63 -2.96 -1.55 25.57
CA SER A 63 -1.62 -2.14 25.40
C SER A 63 -1.41 -2.82 24.06
N THR A 64 -2.38 -2.73 23.14
CA THR A 64 -2.29 -3.31 21.80
C THR A 64 -1.57 -2.35 20.86
N LEU A 65 -0.57 -2.88 20.15
CA LEU A 65 0.01 -2.20 19.00
C LEU A 65 -0.84 -2.50 17.77
N VAL A 66 -1.47 -1.47 17.21
CA VAL A 66 -2.25 -1.57 15.98
C VAL A 66 -1.34 -1.30 14.79
N ILE A 67 -1.19 -2.26 13.88
CA ILE A 67 -0.27 -2.17 12.75
C ILE A 67 -1.02 -2.23 11.41
N ASP A 68 -0.57 -1.41 10.47
CA ASP A 68 -0.94 -1.52 9.05
C ASP A 68 0.30 -1.58 8.15
N ASP A 69 0.13 -1.92 6.88
CA ASP A 69 1.22 -1.91 5.90
C ASP A 69 1.58 -0.49 5.46
N ILE A 70 0.60 0.36 5.19
CA ILE A 70 0.78 1.75 4.77
C ILE A 70 -0.28 2.69 5.31
N CYS A 71 0.15 3.86 5.81
CA CYS A 71 -0.75 4.97 6.09
C CYS A 71 -0.81 5.90 4.87
N ASP A 72 -1.83 5.70 4.03
CA ASP A 72 -2.03 6.46 2.78
C ASP A 72 -2.88 7.73 3.00
N SER A 73 -4.21 7.61 3.01
CA SER A 73 -5.09 8.73 3.36
C SER A 73 -5.15 9.02 4.86
N GLY A 74 -4.88 8.00 5.70
CA GLY A 74 -5.00 8.07 7.15
C GLY A 74 -6.37 7.70 7.73
N THR A 75 -7.42 7.59 6.91
CA THR A 75 -8.80 7.37 7.37
C THR A 75 -8.98 6.08 8.17
N THR A 76 -8.35 4.99 7.75
CA THR A 76 -8.44 3.70 8.45
C THR A 76 -7.73 3.74 9.80
N LEU A 77 -6.55 4.36 9.83
CA LEU A 77 -5.71 4.42 11.02
C LEU A 77 -6.29 5.36 12.10
N ALA A 78 -6.99 6.42 11.69
CA ALA A 78 -7.63 7.39 12.58
C ALA A 78 -8.59 6.75 13.58
N LYS A 79 -9.31 5.70 13.17
CA LYS A 79 -10.23 4.93 14.04
C LYS A 79 -9.56 4.36 15.31
N TYR A 80 -8.23 4.23 15.30
CA TYR A 80 -7.43 3.72 16.40
C TYR A 80 -6.62 4.84 17.06
N THR A 81 -5.95 5.68 16.27
CA THR A 81 -5.13 6.78 16.80
C THR A 81 -5.97 7.77 17.61
N ASP A 82 -7.17 8.12 17.16
CA ASP A 82 -8.06 9.05 17.87
C ASP A 82 -8.57 8.48 19.20
N LYS A 83 -8.56 7.15 19.32
CA LYS A 83 -8.86 6.44 20.59
C LYS A 83 -7.64 6.35 21.51
N GLY A 84 -6.52 6.99 21.16
CA GLY A 84 -5.27 6.95 21.91
C GLY A 84 -4.58 5.58 21.89
N LEU A 85 -4.84 4.75 20.88
CA LEU A 85 -4.13 3.49 20.69
C LEU A 85 -2.80 3.73 19.97
N CYS A 86 -1.80 2.91 20.31
CA CYS A 86 -0.51 2.95 19.66
C CYS A 86 -0.62 2.39 18.24
N THR A 87 -0.20 3.16 17.24
CA THR A 87 -0.33 2.81 15.82
C THR A 87 1.01 2.81 15.11
N ALA A 88 1.23 1.84 14.23
CA ALA A 88 2.47 1.71 13.48
C ALA A 88 2.22 1.28 12.02
N THR A 89 3.04 1.75 11.09
CA THR A 89 3.00 1.31 9.69
C THR A 89 4.39 1.05 9.11
N LEU A 90 4.50 0.34 7.99
CA LEU A 90 5.80 0.26 7.29
C LEU A 90 6.07 1.55 6.53
N PHE A 91 5.07 2.03 5.78
CA PHE A 91 5.15 3.27 5.03
C PHE A 91 4.18 4.32 5.53
N PHE A 92 4.57 5.58 5.43
CA PHE A 92 3.73 6.75 5.71
C PHE A 92 3.72 7.69 4.50
N LYS A 93 2.55 8.20 4.16
CA LYS A 93 2.38 9.21 3.13
C LYS A 93 2.33 10.61 3.72
N PRO A 94 3.13 11.57 3.23
CA PRO A 94 3.13 12.94 3.76
C PRO A 94 1.78 13.66 3.64
N HIS A 95 0.90 13.22 2.74
CA HIS A 95 -0.42 13.81 2.52
C HIS A 95 -1.53 13.17 3.38
N SER A 96 -1.21 12.17 4.21
CA SER A 96 -2.15 11.54 5.12
C SER A 96 -2.69 12.55 6.12
N THR A 97 -3.97 12.43 6.48
CA THR A 97 -4.60 13.27 7.50
C THR A 97 -4.13 12.94 8.91
N ILE A 98 -3.57 11.74 9.11
CA ILE A 98 -3.04 11.31 10.41
C ILE A 98 -1.67 10.68 10.28
N LYS A 99 -0.82 10.98 11.28
CA LYS A 99 0.52 10.41 11.38
C LYS A 99 0.50 9.22 12.35
N PRO A 100 0.96 8.02 11.94
CA PRO A 100 1.13 6.91 12.86
C PRO A 100 2.16 7.28 13.95
N HIS A 101 2.05 6.66 15.12
CA HIS A 101 3.06 6.84 16.17
C HIS A 101 4.43 6.33 15.72
N PHE A 102 4.45 5.27 14.91
CA PHE A 102 5.67 4.69 14.35
C PHE A 102 5.52 4.44 12.85
N PHE A 103 6.57 4.73 12.09
CA PHE A 103 6.68 4.32 10.69
C PHE A 103 8.14 4.10 10.32
N VAL A 104 8.39 3.23 9.34
CA VAL A 104 9.75 2.92 8.89
C VAL A 104 10.23 3.99 7.91
N GLU A 105 9.47 4.21 6.84
CA GLU A 105 9.83 5.11 5.75
C GLU A 105 8.67 6.03 5.37
N GLU A 106 8.96 7.31 5.18
CA GLU A 106 8.05 8.25 4.52
C GLU A 106 8.31 8.20 3.01
N THR A 107 7.25 8.09 2.20
CA THR A 107 7.42 8.00 0.73
C THR A 107 6.25 8.61 -0.03
N LYS A 108 6.53 9.19 -1.19
CA LYS A 108 5.50 9.62 -2.15
C LYS A 108 5.25 8.57 -3.24
N ASP A 109 5.96 7.45 -3.26
CA ASP A 109 5.92 6.47 -4.36
C ASP A 109 4.78 5.47 -4.23
N TRP A 110 4.23 4.98 -5.34
CA TRP A 110 3.26 3.89 -5.28
C TRP A 110 3.97 2.61 -4.81
N VAL A 111 3.65 2.12 -3.62
CA VAL A 111 4.25 0.91 -3.05
C VAL A 111 3.40 -0.29 -3.43
N VAL A 112 4.03 -1.35 -3.92
CA VAL A 112 3.36 -2.64 -4.16
C VAL A 112 3.97 -3.70 -3.26
N PHE A 113 3.18 -4.27 -2.36
CA PHE A 113 3.61 -5.29 -1.43
C PHE A 113 3.65 -6.69 -2.05
N PRO A 114 4.41 -7.64 -1.46
CA PRO A 114 4.51 -9.00 -1.99
C PRO A 114 3.17 -9.72 -2.17
N TRP A 115 2.21 -9.51 -1.25
CA TRP A 115 0.88 -10.13 -1.31
C TRP A 115 -0.04 -9.52 -2.37
N GLU A 116 0.28 -8.33 -2.88
CA GLU A 116 -0.48 -7.67 -3.94
C GLU A 116 -0.02 -8.11 -5.34
N GLN A 117 1.17 -8.68 -5.47
CA GLN A 117 1.70 -9.15 -6.76
C GLN A 117 0.88 -10.31 -7.34
N ALA A 118 0.27 -11.13 -6.48
CA ALA A 118 -0.68 -12.16 -6.91
C ALA A 118 -1.97 -11.58 -7.52
N LYS A 119 -2.21 -10.28 -7.34
CA LYS A 119 -3.36 -9.50 -7.82
C LYS A 119 -2.97 -8.43 -8.84
N SER A 120 -1.91 -8.66 -9.62
CA SER A 120 -1.54 -7.76 -10.72
C SER A 120 -2.57 -7.83 -11.86
N GLU A 121 -3.77 -7.28 -11.65
CA GLU A 121 -4.72 -6.99 -12.72
C GLU A 121 -4.11 -5.86 -13.56
N THR A 122 -3.81 -6.17 -14.82
CA THR A 122 -3.32 -5.17 -15.76
C THR A 122 -4.43 -4.18 -16.11
N VAL A 123 -4.08 -3.05 -16.73
CA VAL A 123 -5.09 -2.17 -17.34
C VAL A 123 -5.94 -2.95 -18.34
N GLU A 124 -5.33 -3.89 -19.07
CA GLU A 124 -6.04 -4.74 -20.03
C GLU A 124 -7.04 -5.66 -19.34
N ASP A 125 -6.68 -6.29 -18.20
CA ASP A 125 -7.61 -7.13 -17.44
C ASP A 125 -8.81 -6.34 -16.92
N ASN A 126 -8.55 -5.11 -16.44
CA ASN A 126 -9.61 -4.21 -16.00
C ASN A 126 -10.52 -3.77 -17.15
N VAL A 127 -9.96 -3.51 -18.34
CA VAL A 127 -10.78 -3.18 -19.53
C VAL A 127 -11.59 -4.39 -19.98
N ARG A 128 -11.04 -5.60 -19.94
CA ARG A 128 -11.78 -6.85 -20.19
C ARG A 128 -12.97 -6.96 -19.23
N ARG A 129 -12.76 -6.66 -17.94
CA ARG A 129 -13.81 -6.65 -16.91
C ARG A 129 -14.90 -5.61 -17.20
N ILE A 130 -14.52 -4.40 -17.62
CA ILE A 130 -15.48 -3.35 -18.01
C ILE A 130 -16.34 -3.82 -19.19
N LEU A 131 -15.73 -4.43 -20.21
CA LEU A 131 -16.46 -4.99 -21.36
C LEU A 131 -17.48 -6.04 -20.90
N GLU A 132 -17.09 -6.98 -20.03
CA GLU A 132 -18.02 -7.96 -19.45
C GLU A 132 -19.19 -7.29 -18.69
N LEU A 133 -18.90 -6.27 -17.88
CA LEU A 133 -19.89 -5.57 -17.06
C LEU A 133 -20.93 -4.80 -17.89
N ILE A 134 -20.55 -4.30 -19.07
CA ILE A 134 -21.48 -3.62 -19.99
C ILE A 134 -22.21 -4.60 -20.94
N GLY A 135 -22.05 -5.92 -20.74
CA GLY A 135 -22.71 -6.95 -21.53
C GLY A 135 -21.99 -7.32 -22.84
N GLU A 136 -20.74 -6.89 -23.02
CA GLU A 136 -19.93 -7.25 -24.20
C GLU A 136 -19.14 -8.55 -23.97
N ASN A 137 -18.89 -9.28 -25.06
CA ASN A 137 -18.00 -10.44 -25.05
C ASN A 137 -16.57 -10.01 -25.42
N PRO A 138 -15.62 -9.91 -24.48
CA PRO A 138 -14.26 -9.46 -24.77
C PRO A 138 -13.46 -10.41 -25.68
N ASN A 139 -13.89 -11.68 -25.82
CA ASN A 139 -13.25 -12.65 -26.70
C ASN A 139 -13.79 -12.61 -28.14
N ARG A 140 -14.74 -11.71 -28.46
CA ARG A 140 -15.22 -11.56 -29.84
C ARG A 140 -14.16 -10.92 -30.73
N LYS A 141 -14.12 -11.31 -32.02
CA LYS A 141 -13.09 -10.88 -32.99
C LYS A 141 -12.82 -9.37 -33.00
N GLY A 142 -13.85 -8.53 -32.83
CA GLY A 142 -13.72 -7.06 -32.82
C GLY A 142 -13.17 -6.46 -31.51
N LEU A 143 -13.25 -7.18 -30.40
CA LEU A 143 -12.87 -6.70 -29.06
C LEU A 143 -11.62 -7.35 -28.47
N ILE A 144 -11.11 -8.42 -29.07
CA ILE A 144 -9.96 -9.15 -28.53
C ILE A 144 -8.75 -8.25 -28.23
N ASP A 145 -8.51 -7.27 -29.10
CA ASP A 145 -7.44 -6.28 -28.96
C ASP A 145 -7.88 -4.96 -28.28
N THR A 146 -9.18 -4.80 -27.97
CA THR A 146 -9.69 -3.58 -27.33
C THR A 146 -9.01 -3.30 -25.99
N PRO A 147 -8.81 -4.27 -25.08
CA PRO A 147 -8.08 -4.05 -23.84
C PRO A 147 -6.70 -3.39 -24.05
N LYS A 148 -5.91 -3.94 -24.97
CA LYS A 148 -4.59 -3.42 -25.31
C LYS A 148 -4.65 -2.03 -25.95
N ARG A 149 -5.62 -1.79 -26.84
CA ARG A 149 -5.82 -0.47 -27.46
C ARG A 149 -6.19 0.59 -26.42
N VAL A 150 -7.08 0.26 -25.48
CA VAL A 150 -7.48 1.19 -24.40
C VAL A 150 -6.31 1.46 -23.46
N ALA A 151 -5.55 0.44 -23.06
CA ALA A 151 -4.35 0.62 -22.24
C ALA A 151 -3.32 1.55 -22.92
N LYS A 152 -3.08 1.37 -24.23
CA LYS A 152 -2.20 2.24 -25.03
C LYS A 152 -2.76 3.67 -25.15
N MET A 153 -4.06 3.81 -25.36
CA MET A 153 -4.71 5.12 -25.43
C MET A 153 -4.55 5.86 -24.10
N TYR A 154 -4.77 5.22 -22.96
CA TYR A 154 -4.56 5.82 -21.64
C TYR A 154 -3.12 6.24 -21.42
N SER A 155 -2.12 5.43 -21.80
CA SER A 155 -0.72 5.83 -21.64
C SER A 155 -0.35 7.06 -22.49
N GLN A 156 -1.00 7.25 -23.64
CA GLN A 156 -0.83 8.45 -24.48
C GLN A 156 -1.58 9.67 -23.92
N LEU A 157 -2.86 9.52 -23.58
CA LEU A 157 -3.69 10.61 -23.05
C LEU A 157 -3.10 11.20 -21.76
N PHE A 158 -2.57 10.34 -20.89
CA PHE A 158 -2.02 10.77 -19.61
C PHE A 158 -0.50 10.99 -19.62
N PHE A 159 0.14 10.94 -20.79
CA PHE A 159 1.60 11.13 -20.91
C PHE A 159 2.07 12.47 -20.33
N GLY A 160 1.30 13.54 -20.53
CA GLY A 160 1.64 14.90 -20.07
C GLY A 160 1.58 15.12 -18.56
N TYR A 161 1.04 14.17 -17.77
CA TYR A 161 1.03 14.25 -16.30
C TYR A 161 2.33 13.76 -15.67
N ASP A 162 3.19 13.11 -16.46
CA ASP A 162 4.52 12.70 -16.04
C ASP A 162 5.45 13.93 -16.02
N LYS A 163 5.59 14.56 -14.84
CA LYS A 163 6.38 15.80 -14.65
C LYS A 163 7.85 15.66 -15.06
N ASP A 164 8.36 14.44 -15.10
CA ASP A 164 9.74 14.12 -15.51
C ASP A 164 9.86 14.00 -17.05
N LYS A 165 8.75 13.86 -17.77
CA LYS A 165 8.67 13.83 -19.23
C LYS A 165 8.11 15.15 -19.75
N LYS A 166 9.00 16.09 -20.05
CA LYS A 166 8.61 17.32 -20.75
C LYS A 166 8.14 16.97 -22.15
N PRO A 167 6.92 17.35 -22.57
CA PRO A 167 6.54 17.21 -23.97
C PRO A 167 7.53 18.02 -24.82
N GLY A 168 8.07 17.41 -25.88
CA GLY A 168 8.82 18.13 -26.88
C GLY A 168 7.88 19.12 -27.55
N ILE A 169 7.97 20.40 -27.19
CA ILE A 169 7.19 21.45 -27.83
C ILE A 169 7.86 21.69 -29.19
N THR A 170 7.24 21.19 -30.25
CA THR A 170 7.60 21.57 -31.61
C THR A 170 6.97 22.94 -31.87
N THR A 171 7.78 24.00 -31.80
CA THR A 171 7.36 25.31 -32.28
C THR A 171 7.53 25.35 -33.80
N PHE A 172 6.47 25.68 -34.52
CA PHE A 172 6.58 26.03 -35.94
C PHE A 172 6.94 27.51 -36.05
N PRO A 173 7.89 27.88 -36.94
CA PRO A 173 8.25 29.27 -37.17
C PRO A 173 7.11 30.08 -37.80
#